data_AF-A0AAE7E6T5-F1
#
_entry.id   AF-A0AAE7E6T5-F1
#
_cell.length_a   1.000
_cell.length_b   1.000
_cell.length_c   1.000
_cell.angle_alpha   90.00
_cell.angle_beta   90.00
_cell.angle_gamma   90.00
#
_symmetry.space_group_name_H-M   'P 1'
#
loop_
_entity.id
_entity.type
_entity.pdbx_description
1 polymer ?
#
loop_
_entity_poly.entity_id
_entity_poly.type
_entity_poly.pdbx_seq_one_letter_code
_entity_poly.pdbx_strand_id
1 'polypeptide(L)'
;MEENFEERIIETIQKSKSRLSEENRAKLNELELFKNKVPYQILNGWTDLVYELGKNIEELCKLANCELPQIEHIKSKYASLRFDYYFNSSVPRIVEKLIDSLIYEAEDKSERICEYCGADGEIRITKTGSWYLTTCDKCSKEKHDLVKNKDFEKRADKLTSEYSI
;
A
#
# COMPACT_ATOMS: atom_id res chain seq x y z
N MET A 1 0.37 -20.06 -35.06
CA MET A 1 1.05 -18.75 -34.89
C MET A 1 0.12 -17.78 -34.13
N GLU A 2 -0.62 -18.29 -33.14
CA GLU A 2 -1.62 -17.54 -32.36
C GLU A 2 -1.28 -17.49 -30.85
N GLU A 3 -0.44 -18.42 -30.36
CA GLU A 3 0.01 -18.49 -28.96
C GLU A 3 0.69 -17.19 -28.46
N ASN A 4 1.40 -16.47 -29.34
CA ASN A 4 2.15 -15.26 -28.97
C ASN A 4 1.24 -14.03 -28.75
N PHE A 5 0.01 -14.01 -29.31
CA PHE A 5 -0.89 -12.87 -29.13
C PHE A 5 -1.67 -12.95 -27.81
N GLU A 6 -2.13 -14.15 -27.44
CA GLU A 6 -2.78 -14.39 -26.15
C GLU A 6 -1.81 -14.18 -24.99
N GLU A 7 -0.56 -14.65 -25.10
CA GLU A 7 0.47 -14.38 -24.09
C GLU A 7 0.72 -12.88 -23.91
N ARG A 8 0.81 -12.10 -25.00
CA ARG A 8 0.99 -10.65 -24.92
C ARG A 8 -0.23 -9.93 -24.35
N ILE A 9 -1.45 -10.42 -24.61
CA ILE A 9 -2.67 -9.89 -23.99
C ILE A 9 -2.70 -10.23 -22.50
N ILE A 10 -2.37 -11.46 -22.11
CA ILE A 10 -2.28 -11.88 -20.70
C ILE A 10 -1.22 -11.05 -19.99
N GLU A 11 -0.06 -10.86 -20.61
CA GLU A 11 1.05 -10.06 -20.08
C GLU A 11 0.65 -8.57 -19.97
N THR A 12 -0.11 -8.03 -20.93
CA THR A 12 -0.63 -6.66 -20.89
C THR A 12 -1.75 -6.50 -19.86
N ILE A 13 -2.60 -7.51 -19.67
CA ILE A 13 -3.64 -7.57 -18.63
C ILE A 13 -3.00 -7.75 -17.24
N GLN A 14 -1.89 -8.48 -17.14
CA GLN A 14 -1.12 -8.63 -15.90
C GLN A 14 -0.34 -7.34 -15.58
N LYS A 15 0.29 -6.70 -16.57
CA LYS A 15 0.94 -5.38 -16.45
C LYS A 15 -0.05 -4.25 -16.14
N SER A 16 -1.27 -4.30 -16.67
CA SER A 16 -2.33 -3.36 -16.31
C SER A 16 -2.96 -3.64 -14.95
N LYS A 17 -2.77 -4.85 -14.39
CA LYS A 17 -3.18 -5.24 -13.02
C LYS A 17 -2.09 -5.02 -11.96
N SER A 18 -0.81 -4.88 -12.32
CA SER A 18 0.22 -4.58 -11.33
C SER A 18 0.15 -3.10 -10.93
N ARG A 19 -0.42 -2.87 -9.74
CA ARG A 19 -0.45 -1.55 -9.07
C ARG A 19 0.94 -0.92 -8.93
N LEU A 20 1.98 -1.75 -8.90
CA LEU A 20 3.39 -1.39 -8.76
C LEU A 20 4.14 -1.61 -10.08
N SER A 21 4.94 -0.63 -10.52
CA SER A 21 5.80 -0.72 -11.69
C SER A 21 6.90 -1.78 -11.51
N GLU A 22 7.48 -2.25 -12.61
CA GLU A 22 8.59 -3.21 -12.59
C GLU A 22 9.82 -2.64 -11.87
N GLU A 23 10.13 -1.36 -12.10
CA GLU A 23 11.23 -0.65 -11.42
C GLU A 23 11.03 -0.59 -9.90
N ASN A 24 9.84 -0.19 -9.45
CA ASN A 24 9.53 -0.11 -8.03
C ASN A 24 9.50 -1.49 -7.37
N ARG A 25 9.03 -2.51 -8.09
CA ARG A 25 9.10 -3.90 -7.64
C ARG A 25 10.54 -4.38 -7.50
N ALA A 26 11.39 -4.07 -8.47
CA ALA A 26 12.80 -4.43 -8.44
C ALA A 26 13.50 -3.77 -7.23
N LYS A 27 13.23 -2.49 -7.00
CA LYS A 27 13.73 -1.75 -5.83
C LYS A 27 13.36 -2.43 -4.51
N LEU A 28 12.10 -2.80 -4.31
CA LEU A 28 11.70 -3.50 -3.07
C LEU A 28 12.40 -4.86 -2.94
N ASN A 29 12.55 -5.60 -4.03
CA ASN A 29 13.19 -6.91 -4.03
C ASN A 29 14.73 -6.86 -3.80
N GLU A 30 15.34 -5.68 -3.69
CA GLU A 30 16.74 -5.54 -3.26
C GLU A 30 16.92 -5.96 -1.78
N LEU A 31 15.87 -5.82 -0.97
CA LEU A 31 15.87 -6.18 0.45
C LEU A 31 15.65 -7.69 0.63
N GLU A 32 16.49 -8.33 1.43
CA GLU A 32 16.38 -9.75 1.81
C GLU A 32 15.01 -10.07 2.40
N LEU A 33 14.46 -9.15 3.20
CA LEU A 33 13.15 -9.22 3.84
C LEU A 33 12.03 -9.50 2.83
N PHE A 34 12.16 -8.97 1.62
CA PHE A 34 11.12 -9.05 0.59
C PHE A 34 11.41 -10.06 -0.53
N LYS A 35 12.51 -10.83 -0.44
CA LYS A 35 12.85 -11.82 -1.48
C LYS A 35 11.85 -12.98 -1.56
N ASN A 36 11.14 -13.26 -0.47
CA ASN A 36 10.07 -14.25 -0.47
C ASN A 36 8.85 -13.68 -1.20
N LYS A 37 8.17 -14.50 -2.01
CA LYS A 37 7.18 -14.09 -3.03
C LYS A 37 5.86 -13.54 -2.46
N VAL A 38 5.91 -12.48 -1.67
CA VAL A 38 4.72 -11.77 -1.21
C VAL A 38 4.24 -10.83 -2.30
N PRO A 39 2.95 -10.87 -2.68
CA PRO A 39 2.41 -9.94 -3.64
C PRO A 39 2.31 -8.53 -3.04
N TYR A 40 2.99 -7.55 -3.65
CA TYR A 40 2.77 -6.14 -3.35
C TYR A 40 1.41 -5.69 -3.88
N GLN A 41 0.46 -5.41 -2.98
CA GLN A 41 -0.88 -4.91 -3.29
C GLN A 41 -1.00 -3.39 -3.03
N ILE A 42 0.10 -2.67 -3.21
CA ILE A 42 0.25 -1.21 -3.06
C ILE A 42 0.48 -0.55 -4.42
N LEU A 43 0.28 0.76 -4.48
CA LEU A 43 0.59 1.58 -5.65
C LEU A 43 2.01 2.20 -5.53
N ASN A 44 2.51 2.75 -6.65
CA ASN A 44 3.88 3.27 -6.78
C ASN A 44 4.29 4.32 -5.74
N GLY A 45 3.36 5.14 -5.27
CA GLY A 45 3.67 6.24 -4.36
C GLY A 45 4.12 5.80 -2.97
N TRP A 46 3.86 4.56 -2.58
CA TRP A 46 4.31 4.00 -1.31
C TRP A 46 5.58 3.16 -1.41
N THR A 47 6.21 3.08 -2.58
CA THR A 47 7.44 2.28 -2.77
C THR A 47 8.55 2.71 -1.81
N ASP A 48 8.82 4.01 -1.70
CA ASP A 48 9.89 4.52 -0.85
C ASP A 48 9.59 4.29 0.64
N LEU A 49 8.35 4.54 1.06
CA LEU A 49 7.90 4.26 2.43
C LEU A 49 8.08 2.78 2.81
N VAL A 50 7.68 1.86 1.94
CA VAL A 50 7.79 0.41 2.19
C VAL A 50 9.25 -0.05 2.13
N TYR A 51 10.06 0.53 1.25
CA TYR A 51 11.50 0.27 1.20
C TYR A 51 12.19 0.70 2.50
N GLU A 52 11.91 1.92 2.98
CA GLU A 52 12.45 2.43 4.24
C GLU A 52 12.02 1.59 5.44
N LEU A 53 10.74 1.20 5.51
CA LEU A 53 10.25 0.28 6.53
C LEU A 53 11.01 -1.05 6.50
N GLY A 54 11.14 -1.66 5.32
CA GLY A 54 11.85 -2.94 5.18
C GLY A 54 13.31 -2.85 5.59
N LYS A 55 14.00 -1.79 5.17
CA LYS A 55 15.39 -1.52 5.55
C LYS A 55 15.55 -1.36 7.06
N ASN A 56 14.68 -0.60 7.70
CA ASN A 56 14.71 -0.40 9.15
C ASN A 56 14.48 -1.72 9.92
N ILE A 57 13.60 -2.59 9.43
CA ILE A 57 13.37 -3.93 10.00
C ILE A 57 14.62 -4.80 9.84
N GLU A 58 15.25 -4.82 8.66
CA GLU A 58 16.49 -5.58 8.46
C GLU A 58 17.64 -5.13 9.37
N GLU A 59 17.83 -3.81 9.48
CA GLU A 59 18.84 -3.22 10.37
C GLU A 59 18.57 -3.57 11.84
N LEU A 60 17.31 -3.49 12.28
CA LEU A 60 16.90 -3.89 13.62
C LEU A 60 17.20 -5.38 13.90
N CYS A 61 16.80 -6.27 13.00
CA CYS A 61 17.05 -7.71 13.14
C CYS A 61 18.56 -8.03 13.18
N LYS A 62 19.34 -7.34 12.35
CA LYS A 62 20.80 -7.45 12.34
C LYS A 62 21.43 -7.00 13.65
N LEU A 63 20.99 -5.87 14.22
CA LEU A 63 21.47 -5.36 15.50
C LEU A 63 21.06 -6.27 16.67
N ALA A 64 19.86 -6.85 16.62
CA ALA A 64 19.36 -7.78 17.62
C ALA A 64 19.93 -9.21 17.46
N ASN A 65 20.68 -9.47 16.39
CA ASN A 65 21.20 -10.79 16.02
C ASN A 65 20.08 -11.86 15.97
N CYS A 66 18.97 -11.54 15.30
CA CYS A 66 17.84 -12.46 15.10
C CYS A 66 17.55 -12.68 13.60
N GLU A 67 16.72 -13.68 13.31
CA GLU A 67 16.26 -13.92 11.94
C GLU A 67 15.37 -12.76 11.44
N LEU A 68 15.18 -12.68 10.12
CA LEU A 68 14.20 -11.78 9.50
C LEU A 68 12.81 -12.39 9.60
N PRO A 69 11.77 -11.57 9.86
CA PRO A 69 10.41 -12.07 9.85
C PRO A 69 9.98 -12.45 8.43
N GLN A 70 9.03 -13.37 8.34
CA GLN A 70 8.31 -13.66 7.10
C GLN A 70 7.18 -12.65 6.93
N ILE A 71 7.13 -12.01 5.77
CA ILE A 71 6.06 -11.07 5.44
C ILE A 71 4.84 -11.86 4.93
N GLU A 72 3.66 -11.54 5.44
CA GLU A 72 2.40 -12.15 5.02
C GLU A 72 1.64 -11.23 4.07
N HIS A 73 1.57 -9.93 4.37
CA HIS A 73 0.82 -8.96 3.59
C HIS A 73 1.53 -7.62 3.47
N ILE A 74 1.53 -7.06 2.26
CA ILE A 74 1.85 -5.65 1.98
C ILE A 74 0.73 -5.12 1.09
N LYS A 75 -0.23 -4.40 1.67
CA LYS A 75 -1.45 -3.97 0.96
C LYS A 75 -1.95 -2.61 1.39
N SER A 76 -2.68 -1.93 0.52
CA SER A 76 -3.51 -0.78 0.90
C SER A 76 -4.82 -1.26 1.53
N LYS A 77 -5.17 -0.69 2.69
CA LYS A 77 -6.40 -0.98 3.42
C LYS A 77 -6.91 0.31 4.07
N TYR A 78 -8.09 0.77 3.66
CA TYR A 78 -8.72 2.01 4.15
C TYR A 78 -7.82 3.26 4.01
N ALA A 79 -7.15 3.44 2.86
CA ALA A 79 -6.19 4.53 2.60
C ALA A 79 -4.93 4.55 3.49
N SER A 80 -4.69 3.46 4.24
CA SER A 80 -3.49 3.24 5.03
C SER A 80 -2.75 1.97 4.57
N LEU A 81 -1.45 1.92 4.81
CA LEU A 81 -0.62 0.74 4.60
C LEU A 81 -1.06 -0.35 5.59
N ARG A 82 -1.01 -1.60 5.15
CA ARG A 82 -1.09 -2.77 6.02
C ARG A 82 0.12 -3.64 5.77
N PHE A 83 0.87 -3.89 6.83
CA PHE A 83 2.08 -4.69 6.82
C PHE A 83 1.97 -5.79 7.88
N ASP A 84 1.73 -7.03 7.45
CA ASP A 84 1.58 -8.18 8.36
C ASP A 84 2.83 -9.08 8.27
N TYR A 85 3.32 -9.56 9.41
CA TYR A 85 4.50 -10.42 9.50
C TYR A 85 4.35 -11.50 10.58
N TYR A 86 5.19 -12.52 10.51
CA TYR A 86 5.37 -13.50 11.57
C TYR A 86 6.81 -14.03 11.62
N PHE A 87 7.22 -14.56 12.77
CA PHE A 87 8.49 -15.28 12.92
C PHE A 87 8.25 -16.79 12.93
N ASN A 88 9.19 -17.56 12.35
CA ASN A 88 9.15 -19.02 12.39
C ASN A 88 9.71 -19.57 13.70
N SER A 89 10.64 -18.84 14.32
CA SER A 89 11.19 -19.15 15.63
C SER A 89 10.89 -18.05 16.65
N SER A 90 11.07 -18.37 17.93
CA SER A 90 10.86 -17.36 18.99
C SER A 90 11.99 -16.34 18.95
N VAL A 91 11.62 -15.06 18.82
CA VAL A 91 12.52 -13.92 18.96
C VAL A 91 12.25 -13.19 20.29
N PRO A 92 13.20 -12.38 20.79
CA PRO A 92 12.94 -11.57 21.97
C PRO A 92 11.74 -10.65 21.75
N ARG A 93 10.79 -10.64 22.68
CA ARG A 93 9.56 -9.82 22.61
C ARG A 93 9.81 -8.32 22.38
N ILE A 94 10.98 -7.82 22.79
CA ILE A 94 11.35 -6.43 22.53
C ILE A 94 11.56 -6.15 21.03
N VAL A 95 12.07 -7.13 20.27
CA VAL A 95 12.24 -7.02 18.81
C VAL A 95 10.89 -6.92 18.13
N GLU A 96 9.94 -7.79 18.47
CA GLU A 96 8.55 -7.74 17.95
C GLU A 96 7.94 -6.36 18.18
N LYS A 97 8.01 -5.83 19.41
CA LYS A 97 7.49 -4.50 19.74
C LYS A 97 8.15 -3.38 18.94
N LEU A 98 9.44 -3.48 18.66
CA LEU A 98 10.16 -2.48 17.88
C LEU A 98 9.75 -2.55 16.39
N ILE A 99 9.59 -3.76 15.84
CA ILE A 99 9.06 -3.95 14.48
C ILE A 99 7.63 -3.41 14.39
N ASP A 100 6.77 -3.75 15.35
CA ASP A 100 5.40 -3.23 15.41
C ASP A 100 5.41 -1.70 15.44
N SER A 101 6.30 -1.09 16.22
CA SER A 101 6.42 0.37 16.28
C SER A 101 6.84 1.00 14.94
N LEU A 102 7.78 0.37 14.21
CA LEU A 102 8.16 0.80 12.86
C LEU A 102 7.00 0.69 11.88
N ILE A 103 6.21 -0.39 11.97
CA ILE A 103 5.03 -0.59 11.15
C ILE A 103 3.98 0.48 11.46
N TYR A 104 3.66 0.73 12.74
CA TYR A 104 2.70 1.77 13.13
C TYR A 104 3.10 3.15 12.60
N GLU A 105 4.37 3.51 12.65
CA GLU A 105 4.87 4.77 12.09
C GLU A 105 4.68 4.82 10.57
N ALA A 106 4.94 3.71 9.87
CA ALA A 106 4.72 3.64 8.42
C ALA A 106 3.23 3.68 8.04
N GLU A 107 2.36 3.02 8.80
CA GLU A 107 0.90 3.08 8.63
C GLU A 107 0.43 4.54 8.81
N ASP A 108 0.83 5.25 9.87
CA ASP A 108 0.48 6.66 10.11
C ASP A 108 1.04 7.62 9.04
N LYS A 109 2.23 7.35 8.50
CA LYS A 109 2.79 8.14 7.39
C LYS A 109 2.00 7.92 6.10
N SER A 110 1.60 6.68 5.81
CA SER A 110 0.94 6.32 4.56
C SER A 110 -0.36 7.07 4.31
N GLU A 111 -1.10 7.43 5.36
CA GLU A 111 -2.35 8.20 5.30
C GLU A 111 -2.20 9.64 4.78
N ARG A 112 -0.96 10.12 4.67
CA ARG A 112 -0.61 11.45 4.14
C ARG A 112 0.20 11.39 2.85
N ILE A 113 0.53 10.20 2.36
CA ILE A 113 1.32 10.00 1.15
C ILE A 113 0.40 9.52 0.03
N CYS A 114 0.40 10.25 -1.09
CA CYS A 114 -0.34 9.88 -2.28
C CYS A 114 0.07 8.49 -2.77
N GLU A 115 -0.86 7.54 -2.77
CA GLU A 115 -0.63 6.15 -3.19
C GLU A 115 -0.11 6.05 -4.63
N TYR A 116 -0.45 6.99 -5.51
CA TYR A 116 -0.01 6.94 -6.90
C TYR A 116 1.41 7.44 -7.14
N CYS A 117 1.84 8.50 -6.46
CA CYS A 117 3.06 9.24 -6.82
C CYS A 117 3.99 9.61 -5.66
N GLY A 118 3.59 9.40 -4.40
CA GLY A 118 4.45 9.66 -3.23
C GLY A 118 4.46 11.10 -2.72
N ALA A 119 3.80 12.03 -3.40
CA ALA A 119 3.61 13.40 -2.91
C ALA A 119 2.61 13.47 -1.75
N ASP A 120 2.56 14.60 -1.04
CA ASP A 120 1.55 14.83 0.00
C ASP A 120 0.12 14.63 -0.54
N GLY A 121 -0.68 13.88 0.20
CA GLY A 121 -2.02 13.47 -0.15
C GLY A 121 -3.00 13.61 1.01
N GLU A 122 -4.28 13.48 0.66
CA GLU A 122 -5.38 13.41 1.61
C GLU A 122 -6.26 12.22 1.27
N ILE A 123 -6.96 11.69 2.28
CA ILE A 123 -7.89 10.57 2.10
C ILE A 123 -9.05 11.00 1.21
N ARG A 124 -9.24 10.25 0.13
CA ARG A 124 -10.35 10.36 -0.81
C ARG A 124 -11.06 9.02 -0.93
N ILE A 125 -12.30 9.08 -1.35
CA ILE A 125 -13.13 7.90 -1.57
C ILE A 125 -13.53 7.84 -3.04
N THR A 126 -13.71 6.63 -3.57
CA THR A 126 -14.31 6.49 -4.91
C THR A 126 -15.74 7.01 -4.92
N LYS A 127 -16.24 7.46 -6.07
CA LYS A 127 -17.65 7.86 -6.24
C LYS A 127 -18.64 6.80 -5.78
N THR A 128 -18.27 5.52 -5.86
CA THR A 128 -19.08 4.37 -5.40
C THR A 128 -19.06 4.16 -3.89
N GLY A 129 -18.21 4.87 -3.15
CA GLY A 129 -18.03 4.70 -1.71
C GLY A 129 -17.26 3.45 -1.29
N SER A 130 -16.75 2.67 -2.24
CA SER A 130 -16.26 1.30 -1.97
C SER A 130 -14.76 1.23 -1.64
N TRP A 131 -13.99 2.24 -2.03
CA TRP A 131 -12.54 2.26 -1.84
C TRP A 131 -12.07 3.61 -1.32
N TYR A 132 -11.19 3.55 -0.32
CA TYR A 132 -10.49 4.70 0.24
C TYR A 132 -9.06 4.68 -0.28
N LEU A 133 -8.59 5.84 -0.77
CA LEU A 133 -7.20 6.03 -1.15
C LEU A 133 -6.66 7.37 -0.66
N THR A 134 -5.40 7.41 -0.26
CA THR A 134 -4.70 8.67 -0.01
C THR A 134 -4.16 9.19 -1.34
N THR A 135 -4.57 10.38 -1.76
CA THR A 135 -4.16 10.95 -3.06
C THR A 135 -3.94 12.45 -3.02
N CYS A 136 -2.99 12.93 -3.83
CA CYS A 136 -2.79 14.35 -4.07
C CYS A 136 -3.82 14.92 -5.06
N ASP A 137 -3.95 16.25 -5.12
CA ASP A 137 -4.88 16.94 -6.02
C ASP A 137 -4.65 16.58 -7.49
N LYS A 138 -3.39 16.44 -7.91
CA LYS A 138 -3.04 16.12 -9.30
C LYS A 138 -3.57 14.73 -9.68
N CYS A 139 -3.15 13.69 -8.96
CA CYS A 139 -3.55 12.31 -9.26
C CYS A 139 -5.06 12.12 -9.13
N SER A 140 -5.72 12.77 -8.17
CA SER A 140 -7.16 12.66 -8.05
C SER A 140 -7.92 13.31 -9.22
N LYS A 141 -7.44 14.43 -9.76
CA LYS A 141 -8.03 15.05 -10.96
C LYS A 141 -7.89 14.12 -12.18
N GLU A 142 -6.73 13.50 -12.35
CA GLU A 142 -6.47 12.55 -13.45
C GLU A 142 -7.32 11.28 -13.37
N LYS A 143 -7.61 10.80 -12.15
CA LYS A 143 -8.38 9.56 -11.96
C LYS A 143 -9.90 9.75 -12.01
N HIS A 144 -10.41 10.99 -12.07
CA HIS A 144 -11.80 11.44 -12.21
C HIS A 144 -12.89 10.81 -11.31
N ASP A 145 -12.65 9.66 -10.68
CA ASP A 145 -13.59 8.86 -9.89
C ASP A 145 -13.34 8.97 -8.38
N LEU A 146 -12.45 9.87 -7.97
CA LEU A 146 -12.15 10.14 -6.57
C LEU A 146 -12.80 11.45 -6.13
N VAL A 147 -13.45 11.42 -4.97
CA VAL A 147 -14.07 12.58 -4.31
C VAL A 147 -13.54 12.68 -2.88
N LYS A 148 -13.50 13.88 -2.30
CA LYS A 148 -13.08 14.02 -0.90
C LYS A 148 -14.12 13.35 0.01
N ASN A 149 -13.67 12.70 1.08
CA ASN A 149 -14.57 12.01 2.02
C ASN A 149 -15.68 12.94 2.56
N LYS A 150 -15.30 14.17 2.96
CA LYS A 150 -16.24 15.21 3.44
C LYS A 150 -17.30 15.61 2.41
N ASP A 151 -16.98 15.54 1.12
CA ASP A 151 -17.95 15.86 0.06
C ASP A 151 -18.97 14.75 -0.12
N PHE A 152 -18.58 13.49 0.18
CA PHE A 152 -19.48 12.35 0.18
C PHE A 152 -20.46 12.40 1.35
N GLU A 153 -19.97 12.65 2.57
CA GLU A 153 -20.81 12.82 3.78
C GLU A 153 -21.88 13.90 3.56
N LYS A 154 -21.48 15.09 3.09
CA LYS A 154 -22.42 16.19 2.79
C LYS A 154 -23.47 15.82 1.73
N ARG A 155 -23.10 15.03 0.71
CA ARG A 155 -24.04 14.56 -0.31
C ARG A 155 -25.01 13.54 0.28
N ALA A 156 -24.52 12.59 1.08
CA ALA A 156 -25.35 11.61 1.75
C ALA A 156 -26.33 12.27 2.74
N ASP A 157 -25.88 13.26 3.51
CA ASP A 157 -26.74 14.04 4.41
C ASP A 157 -27.80 14.82 3.65
N LYS A 158 -27.43 15.43 2.52
CA LYS A 158 -28.39 16.13 1.66
C LYS A 158 -29.45 15.16 1.10
N LEU A 159 -29.04 14.02 0.56
CA LEU A 159 -29.95 12.99 0.07
C LEU A 159 -30.86 12.43 1.18
N THR A 160 -30.34 12.17 2.38
CA THR A 160 -31.17 11.68 3.50
C THR A 160 -32.14 12.73 4.02
N SER A 161 -31.77 14.01 4.00
CA SER A 161 -32.68 15.12 4.34
C SER A 161 -33.79 15.32 3.30
N GLU A 162 -33.51 15.08 2.02
CA GLU A 162 -34.48 15.21 0.92
C GLU A 162 -35.46 14.03 0.84
N TYR A 163 -35.11 12.88 1.42
CA TYR A 163 -35.96 11.67 1.46
C TYR A 163 -36.57 11.38 2.85
N SER A 164 -36.36 12.25 3.84
CA SER A 164 -37.05 12.19 5.12
C SER A 164 -38.40 12.91 5.02
N ILE A 165 -39.42 12.21 4.54
CA ILE A 165 -40.84 12.59 4.62
C ILE A 165 -41.44 11.98 5.88
#